data_AF-A0A7W1D541-F1
#
_entry.id   AF-A0A7W1D541-F1
#
_cell.length_a   1.000
_cell.length_b   1.000
_cell.length_c   1.000
_cell.angle_alpha   90.00
_cell.angle_beta   90.00
_cell.angle_gamma   90.00
#
_symmetry.space_group_name_H-M   'P 1'
#
loop_
_entity.id
_entity.type
_entity.pdbx_description
1 polymer ?
#
loop_
_entity_poly.entity_id
_entity_poly.type
_entity_poly.pdbx_seq_one_letter_code
_entity_poly.pdbx_strand_id
1 'polypeptide(L)' 'MTLTPPVVNRARRILWLVGGESKAGAVEGLVAGDSRLPASRVSTGNATLLLDEAAASKLGPLGRRHREWEG' A
#
# COMPACT_ATOMS: atom_id res chain seq x y z
N MET A 1 -16.86 -12.67 -8.98
CA MET A 1 -17.35 -11.65 -8.02
C MET A 1 -16.14 -10.91 -7.45
N THR A 2 -16.17 -9.57 -7.30
CA THR A 2 -15.04 -8.76 -6.81
C THR A 2 -15.52 -7.69 -5.84
N LEU A 3 -14.73 -7.34 -4.82
CA LEU A 3 -14.99 -6.17 -3.98
C LEU A 3 -14.43 -4.91 -4.66
N THR A 4 -15.25 -3.86 -4.74
CA THR A 4 -14.85 -2.58 -5.34
C THR A 4 -14.23 -1.64 -4.29
N PRO A 5 -13.43 -0.63 -4.69
CA PRO A 5 -12.78 0.28 -3.76
C PRO A 5 -13.72 0.94 -2.73
N PRO A 6 -14.97 1.34 -3.05
CA PRO A 6 -15.89 1.87 -2.04
C PRO A 6 -16.22 0.87 -0.92
N VAL A 7 -16.27 -0.43 -1.21
CA VAL A 7 -16.54 -1.46 -0.20
C VAL A 7 -15.30 -1.70 0.64
N VAL A 8 -14.12 -1.75 0.02
CA VAL A 8 -12.83 -1.91 0.73
C VAL A 8 -12.57 -0.73 1.69
N ASN A 9 -12.85 0.51 1.26
CA ASN A 9 -12.63 1.72 2.06
C ASN A 9 -13.53 1.85 3.30
N ARG A 10 -14.60 1.05 3.40
CA ARG A 10 -15.45 1.00 4.60
C ARG A 10 -14.88 0.08 5.69
N ALA A 11 -13.84 -0.69 5.41
CA ALA A 11 -13.18 -1.50 6.42
C ALA A 11 -12.59 -0.60 7.51
N ARG A 12 -12.64 -1.05 8.78
CA ARG A 12 -12.02 -0.31 9.89
C ARG A 12 -10.50 -0.27 9.79
N ARG A 13 -9.89 -1.31 9.24
CA ARG A 13 -8.44 -1.45 9.00
C ARG A 13 -8.23 -2.23 7.70
N ILE A 14 -7.21 -1.85 6.94
CA ILE A 14 -6.84 -2.48 5.68
C ILE A 14 -5.40 -2.99 5.81
N LEU A 15 -5.16 -4.26 5.50
CA LEU A 15 -3.82 -4.83 5.40
C LEU A 15 -3.52 -5.19 3.95
N TRP A 16 -2.48 -4.58 3.40
CA TRP A 16 -1.90 -4.97 2.13
C TRP A 16 -0.74 -5.92 2.38
N LEU A 17 -0.81 -7.12 1.81
CA LEU A 17 0.29 -8.07 1.82
C LEU A 17 0.84 -8.17 0.40
N VAL A 18 2.12 -7.85 0.22
CA VAL A 18 2.76 -7.84 -1.10
C VAL A 18 4.10 -8.55 -1.01
N GLY A 19 4.31 -9.53 -1.90
CA GLY A 19 5.57 -10.27 -1.97
C GLY A 19 6.10 -10.38 -3.39
N GLY A 20 7.41 -10.54 -3.49
CA GLY A 20 8.15 -10.74 -4.73
C GLY A 20 8.55 -9.45 -5.44
N GLU A 21 9.72 -9.50 -6.07
CA GLU A 21 10.37 -8.38 -6.77
C GLU A 21 9.49 -7.77 -7.88
N SER A 22 8.68 -8.59 -8.55
CA SER A 22 7.75 -8.13 -9.60
C SER A 22 6.78 -7.03 -9.14
N LYS A 23 6.60 -6.87 -7.81
CA LYS A 23 5.72 -5.87 -7.21
C LYS A 23 6.44 -4.61 -6.75
N ALA A 24 7.77 -4.58 -6.75
CA ALA A 24 8.54 -3.47 -6.19
C ALA A 24 8.22 -2.11 -6.85
N GLY A 25 8.01 -2.09 -8.18
CA GLY A 25 7.62 -0.85 -8.87
C GLY A 25 6.20 -0.38 -8.53
N ALA A 26 5.26 -1.31 -8.34
CA ALA A 26 3.90 -0.97 -7.92
C ALA A 26 3.86 -0.47 -6.47
N VAL A 27 4.69 -1.06 -5.60
CA VAL A 27 4.87 -0.64 -4.21
C VAL A 27 5.46 0.76 -4.15
N GLU A 28 6.53 1.03 -4.89
CA GLU A 28 7.15 2.36 -4.99
C GLU A 28 6.13 3.41 -5.44
N GLY A 29 5.41 3.15 -6.54
CA GLY A 29 4.38 4.06 -7.04
C GLY A 29 3.24 4.29 -6.04
N LEU A 30 2.78 3.24 -5.35
CA LEU A 30 1.72 3.35 -4.34
C LEU A 30 2.18 4.22 -3.15
N VAL A 31 3.40 4.01 -2.66
CA VAL A 31 3.99 4.80 -1.57
C VAL A 31 4.22 6.25 -2.00
N ALA A 32 4.56 6.49 -3.27
CA ALA A 32 4.70 7.83 -3.84
C ALA A 32 3.35 8.54 -4.13
N GLY A 33 2.22 7.84 -3.98
CA GLY A 33 0.88 8.39 -4.24
C GLY A 33 0.50 8.46 -5.72
N ASP A 34 1.03 7.57 -6.57
CA ASP A 34 0.69 7.52 -8.00
C ASP A 34 -0.80 7.20 -8.21
N SER A 35 -1.57 8.23 -8.59
CA SER A 35 -3.01 8.15 -8.82
C SER A 35 -3.42 7.31 -10.03
N ARG A 36 -2.47 6.89 -10.87
CA ARG A 36 -2.74 6.01 -12.03
C ARG A 36 -2.90 4.55 -11.61
N LEU A 37 -2.35 4.16 -10.45
CA LEU A 37 -2.47 2.80 -9.95
C LEU A 37 -3.90 2.53 -9.48
N PRO A 38 -4.51 1.37 -9.80
CA PRO A 38 -5.83 1.01 -9.29
C PRO A 38 -5.91 1.01 -7.75
N ALA A 39 -4.80 0.67 -7.09
CA ALA A 39 -4.66 0.65 -5.63
C ALA A 39 -4.75 2.06 -5.01
N SER A 40 -4.52 3.14 -5.76
CA SER A 40 -4.66 4.52 -5.28
C SER A 40 -6.09 4.89 -4.88
N ARG A 41 -7.08 4.10 -5.31
CA ARG A 41 -8.49 4.28 -4.93
C ARG A 41 -8.80 3.77 -3.52
N VAL A 42 -7.87 3.05 -2.90
CA VAL A 42 -8.02 2.56 -1.54
C VAL A 42 -7.42 3.56 -0.56
N SER A 43 -8.16 3.90 0.49
CA SER A 43 -7.72 4.85 1.51
C SER A 43 -6.46 4.36 2.21
N THR A 44 -5.51 5.26 2.43
CA THR A 44 -4.26 4.99 3.17
C THR A 44 -4.38 5.30 4.67
N GLY A 45 -5.40 6.05 5.10
CA GLY A 45 -5.55 6.54 6.48
C GLY A 45 -5.66 5.43 7.54
N ASN A 46 -6.15 4.26 7.16
CA ASN A 46 -6.24 3.09 8.05
C ASN A 46 -5.58 1.84 7.45
N ALA A 47 -4.68 2.04 6.50
CA ALA A 47 -4.01 0.96 5.78
C ALA A 47 -2.62 0.68 6.35
N THR A 48 -2.25 -0.59 6.39
CA THR A 48 -0.90 -1.06 6.70
C THR A 48 -0.38 -1.85 5.50
N LEU A 49 0.86 -1.58 5.09
CA LEU A 49 1.53 -2.28 4.01
C LEU A 49 2.61 -3.21 4.58
N LEU A 50 2.43 -4.50 4.38
CA LEU A 50 3.37 -5.56 4.76
C LEU A 50 4.04 -6.11 3.51
N LEU A 51 5.36 -6.03 3.47
CA LEU A 51 6.19 -6.36 2.32
C LEU A 51 7.21 -7.43 2.71
N ASP A 52 7.57 -8.29 1.76
CA ASP A 52 8.86 -8.99 1.83
C ASP A 52 10.00 -8.07 1.32
N GLU A 53 11.24 -8.53 1.50
CA GLU A 53 12.43 -7.77 1.10
C GLU A 53 12.47 -7.49 -0.41
N ALA A 54 12.07 -8.48 -1.23
CA ALA A 54 12.07 -8.35 -2.68
C ALA A 54 11.07 -7.29 -3.18
N ALA A 55 9.86 -7.25 -2.62
CA ALA A 55 8.85 -6.23 -2.92
C ALA A 55 9.23 -4.85 -2.38
N ALA A 56 10.08 -4.78 -1.34
CA ALA A 56 10.60 -3.53 -0.80
C ALA A 56 11.85 -3.00 -1.53
N SER A 57 12.44 -3.76 -2.47
CA SER A 57 13.74 -3.46 -3.11
C SER A 57 13.89 -2.07 -3.76
N LYS A 58 12.79 -1.45 -4.20
CA LYS A 58 12.79 -0.10 -4.81
C LYS A 58 12.45 1.01 -3.82
N LEU A 59 12.10 0.68 -2.59
CA LEU A 59 11.92 1.68 -1.56
C LEU A 59 13.31 2.16 -1.14
N GLY A 60 13.60 3.46 -1.34
CA GLY A 60 14.76 4.10 -0.73
C GLY A 60 14.74 3.92 0.79
N PRO A 61 15.84 4.23 1.51
CA PRO A 61 15.96 3.97 2.95
C PRO A 61 14.71 4.43 3.68
N LEU A 62 13.89 3.45 4.04
CA LEU A 62 12.70 3.63 4.84
C LEU A 62 13.25 3.97 6.22
N GLY A 63 13.49 5.26 6.49
CA GLY A 63 13.58 5.71 7.87
C GLY A 63 12.38 5.08 8.58
N ARG A 64 12.61 4.24 9.60
CA ARG A 64 11.57 3.48 10.29
C ARG A 64 10.46 4.44 10.68
N ARG A 65 9.44 4.56 9.83
CA ARG A 65 8.32 5.47 9.99
C ARG A 65 7.13 4.60 10.28
N HIS A 66 6.95 4.31 11.56
CA HIS A 66 5.63 3.97 12.09
C HIS A 66 4.82 5.26 12.02
N ARG A 67 4.30 5.61 10.84
CA ARG A 67 3.27 6.64 10.72
C ARG A 67 1.95 5.94 10.98
N GLU A 68 1.44 6.09 12.20
CA GLU A 68 0.00 6.07 12.39
C GLU A 68 -0.55 7.23 11.54
N TRP A 69 -1.27 6.88 10.49
CA TRP A 69 -1.98 7.86 9.68
C TRP A 69 -3.23 8.23 10.51
N GLU A 70 -3.18 9.36 11.20
CA GLU A 70 -4.35 9.87 11.91
C GLU A 70 -5.29 10.59 10.94
N GLY A 71 -6.55 10.15 10.93
CA GLY A 71 -7.76 10.94 10.63
C GLY A 71 -8.06 11.25 9.18
#